data_AF-A0A0Q5K722-F1
#
_entry.id   AF-A0A0Q5K722-F1
#
_cell.length_a   1.000
_cell.length_b   1.000
_cell.length_c   1.000
_cell.angle_alpha   90.00
_cell.angle_beta   90.00
_cell.angle_gamma   90.00
#
_symmetry.space_group_name_H-M   'P 1'
#
loop_
_entity.id
_entity.type
_entity.pdbx_description
1 polymer ?
#
loop_
_entity_poly.entity_id
_entity_poly.type
_entity_poly.pdbx_seq_one_letter_code
_entity_poly.pdbx_strand_id
1 'polypeptide(L)' 'MHFPVYEVRRHGKVLGRVETKHIGGARHIFYFAFGIHPSTGREVRLEGNTDLEERIVTVCRFTDAPED' A
#
# COMPACT_ATOMS: atom_id res chain seq x y z
N MET A 1 -7.40 -14.80 -11.95
CA MET A 1 -8.11 -13.60 -11.47
C MET A 1 -7.09 -12.47 -11.37
N HIS A 2 -7.30 -11.37 -12.08
CA HIS A 2 -6.53 -10.14 -11.85
C HIS A 2 -7.26 -9.34 -10.77
N PHE A 3 -6.57 -9.06 -9.68
CA PHE A 3 -7.09 -8.21 -8.62
C PHE A 3 -6.61 -6.77 -8.85
N PRO A 4 -7.40 -5.76 -8.47
CA PRO A 4 -7.02 -4.36 -8.69
C PRO A 4 -5.77 -3.97 -7.90
N VAL A 5 -4.98 -3.10 -8.49
CA VAL A 5 -3.85 -2.41 -7.85
C VAL A 5 -4.16 -0.92 -7.87
N TYR A 6 -4.10 -0.30 -6.69
CA TYR A 6 -4.38 1.13 -6.53
C TYR A 6 -3.07 1.88 -6.38
N GLU A 7 -2.79 2.81 -7.28
CA GLU A 7 -1.64 3.69 -7.14
C GLU A 7 -1.97 4.84 -6.19
N VAL A 8 -1.13 5.05 -5.18
CA VAL A 8 -1.30 6.12 -4.19
C VAL A 8 -0.49 7.33 -4.64
N ARG A 9 -1.17 8.45 -4.90
CA ARG A 9 -0.55 9.70 -5.33
C ARG A 9 -0.87 10.84 -4.36
N ARG A 10 0.09 11.75 -4.19
CA ARG A 10 -0.11 13.01 -3.48
C ARG A 10 0.63 14.11 -4.23
N HIS A 11 -0.06 15.21 -4.55
CA HIS A 11 0.49 16.33 -5.34
C HIS A 11 1.18 15.90 -6.66
N GLY A 12 0.61 14.91 -7.35
CA GLY A 12 1.18 14.38 -8.60
C GLY A 12 2.38 13.43 -8.44
N LYS A 13 2.90 13.25 -7.22
CA LYS A 13 3.95 12.28 -6.92
C LYS A 13 3.36 10.93 -6.52
N VAL A 14 3.88 9.85 -7.10
CA VAL A 14 3.55 8.48 -6.67
C VAL A 14 4.26 8.20 -5.35
N LEU A 15 3.50 7.80 -4.35
CA LEU A 15 3.99 7.45 -3.01
C LEU A 15 4.12 5.94 -2.83
N GLY A 16 3.40 5.16 -3.64
CA GLY A 16 3.35 3.71 -3.53
C GLY A 16 2.10 3.13 -4.15
N ARG A 17 1.73 1.92 -3.73
CA ARG A 17 0.57 1.19 -4.23
C ARG A 17 -0.07 0.32 -3.16
N VAL A 18 -1.34 -0.02 -3.38
CA VAL A 18 -2.06 -1.02 -2.61
C VAL A 18 -2.50 -2.14 -3.54
N GLU A 19 -2.03 -3.35 -3.27
CA GLU A 19 -2.41 -4.54 -4.03
C GLU A 19 -3.58 -5.25 -3.36
N THR A 20 -4.59 -5.61 -4.16
CA THR A 20 -5.71 -6.41 -3.70
C THR A 20 -5.38 -7.89 -3.82
N LYS A 21 -5.70 -8.68 -2.80
CA LYS A 21 -5.45 -10.13 -2.80
C LYS A 21 -6.58 -10.86 -2.10
N HIS A 22 -7.14 -11.86 -2.78
CA HIS A 22 -7.98 -12.85 -2.12
C HIS A 22 -7.10 -13.96 -1.56
N ILE A 23 -7.13 -14.14 -0.24
CA ILE A 23 -6.40 -15.23 0.43
C ILE A 23 -7.33 -16.44 0.45
N GLY A 24 -6.86 -17.57 -0.08
CA GLY A 24 -7.67 -18.79 -0.16
C GLY A 24 -8.22 -19.21 1.20
N GLY A 25 -9.54 -19.44 1.27
CA GLY A 25 -10.24 -19.78 2.52
C GLY A 25 -10.65 -18.57 3.37
N ALA A 26 -10.20 -17.35 3.06
CA ALA A 26 -10.68 -16.16 3.72
C ALA A 26 -12.01 -15.69 3.12
N ARG A 27 -12.91 -15.21 3.98
CA ARG A 27 -14.18 -14.56 3.57
C ARG A 27 -13.96 -13.15 3.02
N HIS A 28 -12.87 -12.50 3.43
CA HIS A 28 -12.59 -11.10 3.14
C HIS A 28 -11.44 -10.96 2.14
N ILE A 29 -11.50 -9.88 1.37
CA ILE A 29 -10.40 -9.41 0.52
C ILE A 29 -9.36 -8.73 1.40
N PHE A 30 -8.09 -8.98 1.12
CA PHE A 30 -6.97 -8.32 1.78
C PHE A 30 -6.35 -7.28 0.85
N TYR A 31 -5.88 -6.20 1.46
CA TYR A 31 -5.16 -5.11 0.82
C TYR A 31 -3.75 -5.05 1.41
N PHE A 32 -2.75 -5.10 0.55
CA PHE A 32 -1.35 -5.04 0.94
C PHE A 32 -0.74 -3.72 0.48
N ALA A 33 -0.28 -2.92 1.43
CA ALA A 33 0.35 -1.64 1.15
C ALA A 33 1.83 -1.81 0.78
N PHE A 34 2.29 -1.01 -0.18
CA PHE A 34 3.68 -0.87 -0.57
C PHE A 34 3.99 0.62 -0.68
N GLY A 35 4.98 1.10 0.07
CA GLY A 35 5.42 2.49 0.05
C GLY A 35 6.75 2.66 -0.68
N ILE A 36 6.99 3.80 -1.29
CA ILE A 36 8.28 4.15 -1.90
C ILE A 36 9.06 4.99 -0.89
N HIS A 37 10.18 4.46 -0.41
CA HIS A 37 11.01 5.13 0.58
C HIS A 37 11.59 6.43 -0.01
N PRO A 38 11.37 7.61 0.59
CA PRO A 38 11.65 8.90 -0.05
C PRO A 38 13.15 9.14 -0.29
N SER A 39 14.03 8.61 0.57
CA SER A 39 15.48 8.80 0.44
C SER A 39 16.18 7.79 -0.46
N THR A 40 15.63 6.58 -0.58
CA THR A 40 16.31 5.46 -1.28
C THR A 40 15.60 5.08 -2.57
N GLY A 41 14.37 5.56 -2.78
CA GLY A 41 13.52 5.21 -3.93
C GLY A 41 13.07 3.74 -3.95
N ARG A 42 13.39 2.96 -2.92
CA ARG A 42 13.05 1.54 -2.85
C ARG A 42 11.59 1.36 -2.47
N GLU A 43 10.92 0.42 -3.13
CA GLU A 43 9.62 -0.05 -2.69
C GLU A 43 9.79 -0.91 -1.44
N VAL A 44 9.02 -0.60 -0.40
CA VAL A 44 8.98 -1.30 0.88
C VAL A 44 7.58 -1.85 1.07
N ARG A 45 7.51 -3.16 1.35
CA ARG A 45 6.24 -3.79 1.70
C ARG A 45 5.85 -3.39 3.12
N LEU A 46 4.65 -2.87 3.26
CA LEU A 46 4.05 -2.48 4.52
C LEU A 46 3.04 -3.54 4.97
N GLU A 47 2.46 -3.31 6.14
CA GLU A 47 1.40 -4.14 6.70
C GLU A 47 0.15 -4.23 5.79
N GLY A 48 -0.54 -5.37 5.82
CA GLY A 48 -1.77 -5.62 5.07
C GLY A 48 -2.95 -5.91 6.00
N ASN A 49 -4.16 -5.53 5.60
CA ASN A 49 -5.40 -5.78 6.35
C ASN A 49 -6.60 -5.89 5.37
N THR A 50 -7.83 -5.84 5.86
CA THR A 50 -9.06 -5.92 5.03
C THR A 50 -9.68 -4.56 4.69
N ASP A 51 -8.99 -3.45 4.99
CA ASP A 51 -9.48 -2.08 4.82
C ASP A 51 -8.60 -1.29 3.84
N LEU A 52 -9.13 -0.98 2.66
CA LEU A 52 -8.39 -0.28 1.61
C LEU A 52 -7.98 1.14 2.01
N GLU A 53 -8.87 1.89 2.64
CA GLU A 53 -8.63 3.30 3.00
C GLU A 53 -7.53 3.39 4.06
N GLU A 54 -7.57 2.50 5.05
CA GLU A 54 -6.50 2.39 6.05
C GLU A 54 -5.16 2.09 5.39
N ARG A 55 -5.11 1.19 4.39
CA ARG A 55 -3.86 0.91 3.65
C ARG A 55 -3.36 2.09 2.82
N ILE A 56 -4.25 2.89 2.22
CA ILE A 56 -3.87 4.13 1.53
C ILE A 56 -3.26 5.11 2.53
N VAL A 57 -3.88 5.27 3.71
CA VAL A 57 -3.34 6.11 4.79
C VAL A 57 -1.97 5.63 5.26
N THR A 58 -1.76 4.32 5.38
CA THR A 58 -0.44 3.74 5.74
C THR A 58 0.64 4.12 4.73
N VAL A 59 0.36 4.07 3.42
CA VAL A 59 1.33 4.49 2.38
C VAL A 59 1.66 5.98 2.50
N CYS A 60 0.66 6.82 2.74
CA CYS A 60 0.87 8.26 2.95
C CYS A 60 1.75 8.52 4.19
N ARG A 61 1.41 7.89 5.33
CA ARG A 61 2.16 8.05 6.59
C ARG A 61 3.61 7.60 6.46
N PHE A 62 3.86 6.45 5.82
CA PHE A 62 5.22 5.96 5.56
C PHE A 62 6.06 6.97 4.77
N THR A 63 5.45 7.70 3.85
CA THR A 63 6.20 8.70 3.06
C THR A 63 6.48 9.98 3.86
N ASP A 64 5.59 10.36 4.77
CA ASP A 64 5.77 11.53 5.65
C ASP A 64 6.77 11.25 6.79
N ALA A 65 6.84 10.01 7.28
CA ALA A 65 7.74 9.57 8.34
C ALA A 65 8.21 8.12 8.09
N PRO A 66 9.17 7.90 7.19
CA PRO A 66 9.76 6.58 7.02
C PRO A 66 10.63 6.31 8.25
N GLU A 67 10.13 5.54 9.22
CA GLU A 67 11.02 4.96 10.22
C GLU A 67 11.96 3.97 9.53
N ASP A 68 13.26 4.05 9.84
CA ASP A 68 14.37 3.29 9.24
C ASP A 68 14.30 1.79 9.56
#